data_AF-A0A0T9NQL3-F1
#
_entry.id   AF-A0A0T9NQL3-F1
#
_cell.length_a   1.000
_cell.length_b   1.000
_cell.length_c   1.000
_cell.angle_alpha   90.00
_cell.angle_beta   90.00
_cell.angle_gamma   90.00
#
_symmetry.space_group_name_H-M   'P 1'
#
loop_
_entity.id
_entity.type
_entity.pdbx_description
1 polymer ?
#
loop_
_entity_poly.entity_id
_entity_poly.type
_entity_poly.pdbx_seq_one_letter_code
_entity_poly.pdbx_strand_id
1 'polypeptide(L)' 'MVLVRELAQRVLQHGDTLMTIAQQLEQKGIEKGIQLGRQEGKLEVAHSLLKMGMLRESAQEATGLSEDDLAQIHH' A
#
# COMPACT_ATOMS: atom_id res chain seq x y z
N MET A 1 13.63 46.33 6.27
CA MET A 1 13.29 44.89 6.39
C MET A 1 13.03 44.30 4.99
N VAL A 2 14.05 44.20 4.14
CA VAL A 2 13.92 43.66 2.76
C VAL A 2 14.11 42.14 2.73
N LEU A 3 15.01 41.63 3.57
CA LEU A 3 15.34 40.20 3.69
C LEU A 3 14.13 39.32 4.05
N VAL A 4 13.27 39.79 4.98
CA VAL A 4 12.06 39.06 5.40
C VAL A 4 11.03 38.97 4.27
N ARG A 5 10.92 40.01 3.43
CA ARG A 5 10.02 40.00 2.27
C ARG A 5 10.49 39.04 1.19
N GLU A 6 11.78 39.02 0.88
CA GLU A 6 12.34 38.08 -0.10
C GLU A 6 12.20 36.62 0.34
N LEU A 7 12.43 36.33 1.62
CA LEU A 7 12.22 35.00 2.18
C LEU A 7 10.76 34.56 2.12
N ALA A 8 9.82 35.42 2.51
CA ALA A 8 8.39 35.12 2.41
C ALA A 8 7.96 34.84 0.96
N GLN A 9 8.51 35.58 0.00
CA GLN A 9 8.20 35.43 -1.42
C GLN A 9 8.75 34.12 -2.00
N ARG A 10 9.95 33.66 -1.59
CA ARG A 10 10.49 32.35 -1.97
C ARG A 10 9.71 31.17 -1.37
N VAL A 11 9.25 31.31 -0.13
CA VAL A 11 8.40 30.29 0.51
C VAL A 11 7.06 30.16 -0.22
N LEU A 12 6.44 31.28 -0.59
CA LEU A 12 5.24 31.28 -1.43
C LEU A 12 5.49 30.67 -2.81
N GLN A 13 6.63 30.96 -3.44
CA GLN A 13 7.01 30.40 -4.75
C GLN A 13 7.16 28.87 -4.75
N HIS A 14 7.49 28.28 -3.60
CA HIS A 14 7.62 26.82 -3.49
C HIS A 14 6.36 26.14 -2.93
N GLY A 15 5.34 26.91 -2.51
CA GLY A 15 4.10 26.36 -1.98
C GLY A 15 3.42 25.39 -2.94
N ASP A 16 3.26 25.78 -4.21
CA ASP A 16 2.63 24.94 -5.23
C ASP A 16 3.44 23.68 -5.54
N THR A 17 4.77 23.80 -5.51
CA THR A 17 5.68 22.65 -5.70
C THR A 17 5.56 21.66 -4.55
N LEU A 18 5.54 22.17 -3.31
CA LEU A 18 5.39 21.35 -2.10
C LEU A 18 4.01 20.70 -2.04
N MET A 19 2.95 21.41 -2.42
CA MET A 19 1.60 20.87 -2.53
C MET A 19 1.54 19.74 -3.56
N THR A 20 2.15 19.94 -4.72
CA THR A 20 2.25 18.90 -5.76
C THR A 20 2.98 17.66 -5.24
N ILE A 21 4.11 17.83 -4.54
CA ILE A 21 4.85 16.72 -3.92
C ILE A 21 3.99 16.01 -2.87
N ALA A 22 3.29 16.75 -2.02
CA ALA A 22 2.42 16.18 -1.00
C ALA A 22 1.30 15.34 -1.63
N GLN A 23 0.64 15.84 -2.68
CA GLN A 23 -0.38 15.10 -3.43
C GLN A 23 0.17 13.83 -4.07
N GLN A 24 1.37 13.88 -4.66
CA GLN A 24 2.01 12.70 -5.23
C GLN A 24 2.36 11.65 -4.16
N LEU A 25 2.81 12.08 -2.99
CA LEU A 25 3.10 11.19 -1.87
C LEU A 25 1.83 10.55 -1.31
N GLU A 26 0.75 11.32 -1.17
CA GLU A 26 -0.56 10.81 -0.77
C GLU A 26 -1.07 9.76 -1.75
N GLN A 27 -1.04 10.04 -3.05
CA GLN A 27 -1.45 9.10 -4.09
C GLN A 27 -0.64 7.81 -4.05
N LYS A 28 0.70 7.90 -3.94
CA LYS A 28 1.57 6.72 -3.78
C LYS A 28 1.26 5.95 -2.50
N GLY A 29 0.94 6.65 -1.42
CA GLY A 29 0.53 6.05 -0.15
C GLY A 29 -0.75 5.23 -0.28
N ILE A 30 -1.77 5.80 -0.94
CA ILE A 30 -3.04 5.13 -1.21
C ILE A 30 -2.84 3.90 -2.09
N GLU A 31 -2.09 4.01 -3.19
CA GLU A 31 -1.79 2.89 -4.09
C GLU A 31 -1.09 1.75 -3.36
N LYS A 32 -0.06 2.08 -2.56
CA LYS A 32 0.66 1.10 -1.74
C LYS A 32 -0.26 0.46 -0.71
N GLY A 33 -1.11 1.25 -0.04
CA GLY A 33 -2.09 0.77 0.93
C GLY A 33 -3.09 -0.21 0.31
N ILE A 34 -3.62 0.11 -0.87
CA ILE A 34 -4.55 -0.78 -1.60
C ILE A 34 -3.85 -2.09 -1.99
N GLN A 35 -2.61 -2.02 -2.48
CA GLN A 35 -1.86 -3.23 -2.84
C GLN A 35 -1.59 -4.12 -1.63
N LEU A 36 -1.14 -3.53 -0.52
CA LEU A 36 -0.91 -4.26 0.74
C LEU A 36 -2.21 -4.88 1.26
N GLY A 37 -3.29 -4.11 1.34
CA GLY A 37 -4.58 -4.60 1.83
C GLY A 37 -5.17 -5.72 0.95
N ARG A 38 -4.97 -5.66 -0.37
CA ARG A 38 -5.35 -6.76 -1.27
C ARG A 38 -4.54 -8.02 -1.01
N GLN A 39 -3.23 -7.90 -0.77
CA GLN A 39 -2.38 -9.04 -0.46
C GLN A 39 -2.73 -9.65 0.90
N GLU A 40 -2.91 -8.81 1.93
CA GLU A 40 -3.34 -9.24 3.27
C GLU A 40 -4.71 -9.94 3.23
N GLY A 41 -5.68 -9.38 2.52
CA GLY A 41 -7.00 -9.99 2.37
C GLY A 41 -6.96 -11.35 1.67
N LYS A 42 -6.10 -11.52 0.65
CA LYS A 42 -5.88 -12.83 0.00
C LYS A 42 -5.31 -13.85 0.98
N LEU A 43 -4.33 -13.46 1.79
CA LEU A 43 -3.71 -14.33 2.80
C LEU A 43 -4.73 -14.73 3.87
N GLU A 44 -5.56 -13.80 4.34
CA GLU A 44 -6.61 -14.07 5.34
C GLU A 44 -7.66 -15.06 4.81
N VAL A 45 -8.09 -14.88 3.56
CA VAL A 45 -9.00 -15.81 2.89
C VAL A 45 -8.33 -17.18 2.77
N ALA A 46 -7.10 -17.27 2.25
CA ALA A 46 -6.40 -18.55 2.11
C ALA A 46 -6.23 -19.28 3.46
N HIS A 47 -5.82 -18.55 4.51
CA HIS A 47 -5.72 -19.11 5.86
C HIS A 47 -7.07 -19.67 6.35
N SER A 48 -8.17 -18.95 6.10
CA SER A 48 -9.51 -19.41 6.47
C SER A 48 -9.93 -20.66 5.69
N LEU A 49 -9.67 -20.72 4.37
CA LEU A 49 -9.97 -21.90 3.54
C LEU A 49 -9.20 -23.13 4.03
N LEU A 50 -7.91 -22.97 4.31
CA LEU A 50 -7.07 -24.05 4.84
C LEU A 50 -7.56 -24.52 6.21
N LYS A 51 -7.96 -23.60 7.10
CA LYS A 51 -8.53 -23.92 8.41
C LYS A 51 -9.87 -24.65 8.30
N MET A 52 -10.64 -24.41 7.24
CA MET A 52 -11.86 -25.14 6.92
C MET A 52 -11.58 -26.54 6.29
N GLY A 53 -10.31 -26.92 6.15
CA GLY A 53 -9.90 -28.23 5.61
C GLY A 53 -9.84 -28.28 4.08
N MET A 54 -9.86 -27.13 3.40
CA MET A 54 -9.67 -27.11 1.95
C MET A 54 -8.24 -27.47 1.58
N LEU A 55 -8.07 -28.09 0.42
CA LEU A 55 -6.76 -28.42 -0.14
C LEU A 55 -5.99 -27.13 -0.48
N ARG A 56 -4.67 -27.20 -0.36
CA ARG A 56 -3.77 -26.08 -0.72
C ARG A 56 -3.98 -25.62 -2.16
N GLU A 57 -4.10 -26.56 -3.10
CA GLU A 57 -4.37 -26.27 -4.51
C GLU A 57 -5.66 -25.45 -4.69
N SER A 58 -6.76 -25.84 -4.03
CA SER A 58 -8.03 -25.10 -4.08
C SER A 58 -7.92 -23.70 -3.45
N ALA A 59 -7.12 -23.55 -2.39
CA ALA A 59 -6.85 -22.25 -1.80
C ALA A 59 -6.01 -21.35 -2.74
N GLN A 60 -5.05 -21.91 -3.48
CA GLN A 60 -4.28 -21.18 -4.50
C GLN A 60 -5.18 -20.70 -5.63
N GLU A 61 -6.06 -21.57 -6.14
CA GLU A 61 -7.02 -21.21 -7.19
C GLU A 61 -7.97 -20.10 -6.74
N ALA A 62 -8.52 -20.20 -5.53
CA ALA A 62 -9.49 -19.24 -5.00
C ALA A 62 -8.89 -17.85 -4.71
N THR A 63 -7.61 -17.78 -4.33
CA THR A 63 -6.96 -16.52 -3.89
C THR A 63 -5.98 -15.96 -4.90
N GLY A 64 -5.57 -16.76 -5.88
CA GLY A 64 -4.50 -16.44 -6.83
C GLY A 64 -3.15 -16.27 -6.15
N LEU A 65 -2.93 -16.92 -5.02
CA LEU A 65 -1.65 -16.94 -4.30
C LEU A 65 -0.77 -18.08 -4.80
N SER A 66 0.54 -17.87 -4.80
CA SER A 66 1.51 -18.91 -5.12
C SER A 66 1.66 -19.91 -3.98
N GLU A 67 2.33 -21.04 -4.25
CA GLU A 67 2.63 -22.02 -3.20
C GLU A 67 3.56 -21.42 -2.13
N ASP A 68 4.52 -20.58 -2.54
CA ASP A 68 5.43 -19.86 -1.64
C ASP A 68 4.68 -18.87 -0.74
N ASP A 69 3.66 -18.17 -1.27
CA ASP A 69 2.81 -17.29 -0.47
C ASP A 69 2.03 -18.08 0.60
N LEU A 70 1.50 -19.24 0.23
CA LEU A 70 0.81 -20.13 1.16
C LEU A 70 1.76 -20.84 2.14
N ALA A 71 3.03 -21.02 1.77
CA ALA A 71 4.04 -21.56 2.66
C ALA A 71 4.29 -20.60 3.83
N GLN A 72 4.21 -19.29 3.60
CA GLN A 72 4.33 -18.29 4.67
C GLN A 72 3.14 -18.27 5.64
N ILE A 73 2.02 -18.91 5.26
CA ILE A 73 0.90 -19.18 6.18
C ILE A 73 1.30 -20.38 7.07
N HIS A 74 2.24 -20.13 7.98
CA HIS A 74 2.59 -21.06 9.05
C HIS A 74 1.73 -20.75 10.28
N HIS A 75 1.15 -21.82 10.85
CA HIS A 75 0.41 -21.80 12.12
C HIS A 75 1.37 -21.71 13.31
#